data_AF-A0A9E2MNE6-F1
#
_entry.id   AF-A0A9E2MNE6-F1
#
_cell.length_a   1.000
_cell.length_b   1.000
_cell.length_c   1.000
_cell.angle_alpha   90.00
_cell.angle_beta   90.00
_cell.angle_gamma   90.00
#
_symmetry.space_group_name_H-M   'P 1'
#
loop_
_entity.id
_entity.type
_entity.pdbx_description
1 polymer ?
#
loop_
_entity_poly.entity_id
_entity_poly.type
_entity_poly.pdbx_seq_one_letter_code
_entity_poly.pdbx_strand_id
1 'polypeptide(L)'
;MPEILNTKRYKLDKNVFTLGLVSLFTDISSQMIYPLLPIFLSSVLGVGVAFIGLLEGIAEASASILKVLSGWYSDKLKKRK
;
A
#
# COMPACT_ATOMS: atom_id res chain seq x y z
N MET A 1 26.74 29.12 31.31
CA MET A 1 25.61 28.34 31.85
C MET A 1 25.07 27.51 30.69
N PRO A 2 25.21 26.18 30.65
CA PRO A 2 24.83 25.39 29.47
C PRO A 2 23.35 24.98 29.53
N GLU A 3 22.64 25.15 28.42
CA GLU A 3 21.29 24.64 28.17
C GLU A 3 21.29 23.09 28.15
N ILE A 4 20.44 22.49 28.96
CA ILE A 4 20.25 21.04 29.01
C ILE A 4 19.28 20.65 27.87
N LEU A 5 19.81 19.98 26.85
CA LEU A 5 19.03 19.40 25.76
C LEU A 5 18.13 18.26 26.30
N ASN A 6 16.84 18.57 26.46
CA ASN A 6 15.82 17.60 26.84
C ASN A 6 15.49 16.65 25.67
N THR A 7 16.19 15.52 25.60
CA THR A 7 15.91 14.46 24.63
C THR A 7 14.73 13.61 25.09
N LYS A 8 13.49 14.09 24.86
CA LYS A 8 12.30 13.27 25.03
C LYS A 8 12.35 12.07 24.07
N ARG A 9 12.66 10.88 24.59
CA ARG A 9 12.47 9.62 23.86
C ARG A 9 10.97 9.38 23.68
N TYR A 10 10.46 9.60 22.47
CA TYR A 10 9.10 9.22 22.11
C TYR A 10 8.98 7.69 22.17
N LYS A 11 8.27 7.17 23.18
CA LYS A 11 7.80 5.78 23.17
C LYS A 11 6.72 5.67 22.09
N LEU A 12 6.88 4.70 21.19
CA LEU A 12 5.84 4.37 20.21
C LEU A 12 4.59 3.88 20.96
N ASP A 13 3.43 4.41 20.55
CA ASP A 13 2.14 3.95 21.05
C ASP A 13 1.97 2.47 20.70
N LYS A 14 1.42 1.68 21.64
CA LYS A 14 1.16 0.25 21.44
C LYS A 14 0.26 0.00 20.22
N ASN A 15 -0.66 0.92 19.94
CA ASN A 15 -1.53 0.84 18.76
C ASN A 15 -0.74 1.00 17.47
N VAL A 16 0.22 1.94 17.44
CA VAL A 16 1.09 2.15 16.27
C VAL A 16 1.96 0.92 16.02
N PHE A 17 2.53 0.32 17.08
CA PHE A 17 3.30 -0.91 16.95
C PHE A 17 2.46 -2.09 16.44
N THR A 18 1.25 -2.26 16.99
CA THR A 18 0.35 -3.37 16.61
C THR A 18 -0.16 -3.20 15.18
N LEU A 19 -0.59 -1.99 14.78
CA LEU A 19 -1.00 -1.71 13.41
C LEU A 19 0.17 -1.82 12.43
N GLY A 20 1.38 -1.46 12.84
CA GLY A 20 2.60 -1.68 12.06
C GLY A 20 2.83 -3.16 11.76
N LEU A 21 2.70 -4.03 12.77
CA LEU A 21 2.78 -5.49 12.56
C LEU A 21 1.69 -6.00 11.62
N VAL A 22 0.43 -5.58 11.81
CA VAL A 22 -0.68 -5.97 10.93
C VAL A 22 -0.42 -5.53 9.48
N SER A 23 0.05 -4.29 9.29
CA SER A 23 0.39 -3.77 7.96
C SER A 23 1.53 -4.56 7.33
N LEU A 24 2.56 -4.92 8.09
CA LEU A 24 3.70 -5.69 7.59
C LEU A 24 3.26 -7.05 7.06
N PHE A 25 2.49 -7.80 7.85
CA PHE A 25 1.99 -9.12 7.41
C PHE A 25 1.02 -9.01 6.23
N THR A 26 0.19 -7.95 6.21
CA THR A 26 -0.71 -7.69 5.09
C THR A 26 0.07 -7.43 3.79
N ASP A 27 1.11 -6.60 3.86
CA ASP A 27 1.94 -6.27 2.70
C ASP A 27 2.70 -7.50 2.19
N ILE A 28 3.33 -8.26 3.09
CA ILE A 28 3.99 -9.55 2.74
C ILE A 28 3.02 -10.49 2.03
N SER A 29 1.82 -10.69 2.59
CA SER A 29 0.82 -11.57 2.00
C SER A 29 0.41 -11.12 0.59
N SER A 30 0.20 -9.81 0.40
CA SER A 30 -0.21 -9.28 -0.90
C SER A 30 0.91 -9.38 -1.95
N GLN A 31 2.16 -9.14 -1.57
CA GLN A 31 3.32 -9.24 -2.46
C GLN A 31 3.62 -10.70 -2.86
N MET A 32 3.35 -11.67 -1.99
CA MET A 32 3.49 -13.10 -2.33
C MET A 32 2.48 -13.55 -3.39
N ILE A 33 1.26 -12.99 -3.38
CA ILE A 33 0.20 -13.35 -4.34
C ILE A 33 0.42 -12.67 -5.69
N TYR A 34 1.00 -11.46 -5.70
CA TYR A 34 1.17 -10.66 -6.91
C TYR A 34 1.81 -11.43 -8.09
N PRO A 35 2.94 -12.14 -7.95
CA PRO A 35 3.51 -12.92 -9.05
C PRO A 35 2.74 -14.22 -9.35
N LEU A 36 1.97 -14.76 -8.40
CA LEU A 36 1.20 -15.98 -8.61
C LEU A 36 0.01 -15.76 -9.55
N LEU A 37 -0.56 -14.56 -9.56
CA LEU A 37 -1.72 -14.23 -10.38
C LEU A 37 -1.47 -14.37 -11.90
N PRO A 38 -0.42 -13.76 -12.50
CA PRO A 38 -0.14 -13.94 -13.93
C PRO A 38 0.29 -15.38 -14.26
N ILE A 39 1.00 -16.06 -13.34
CA ILE A 39 1.38 -17.47 -13.53
C ILE A 39 0.13 -18.36 -13.57
N PHE A 40 -0.83 -18.14 -12.67
CA PHE A 40 -2.09 -18.88 -12.64
C PHE A 40 -2.94 -18.61 -13.89
N LEU A 41 -3.09 -17.33 -14.27
CA LEU A 41 -3.83 -16.94 -15.47
C LEU A 41 -3.26 -17.59 -16.74
N SER A 42 -1.94 -17.58 -16.90
CA SER A 42 -1.28 -18.17 -18.08
C SER A 42 -1.26 -19.70 -18.03
N SER A 43 -0.89 -20.29 -16.90
CA SER A 43 -0.57 -21.73 -16.81
C SER A 43 -1.79 -22.60 -16.54
N VAL A 44 -2.78 -22.11 -15.79
CA VAL A 44 -3.97 -22.88 -15.41
C VAL A 44 -5.17 -22.50 -16.25
N LEU A 45 -5.40 -21.20 -16.44
CA LEU A 45 -6.55 -20.70 -17.20
C LEU A 45 -6.27 -20.51 -18.70
N GLY A 46 -5.01 -20.66 -19.14
CA GLY A 46 -4.63 -20.55 -20.56
C GLY A 46 -4.77 -19.15 -21.13
N VAL A 47 -4.78 -18.12 -20.28
CA VAL A 47 -4.92 -16.72 -20.70
C VAL A 47 -3.64 -16.26 -21.40
N GLY A 48 -3.78 -15.67 -22.58
CA GLY A 48 -2.65 -15.14 -23.34
C GLY A 48 -1.99 -13.93 -22.66
N VAL A 49 -0.66 -13.82 -22.80
CA VAL A 49 0.17 -12.77 -22.18
C VAL A 49 -0.30 -11.35 -22.55
N ALA A 50 -0.77 -11.14 -23.79
CA ALA A 50 -1.29 -9.84 -24.22
C ALA A 50 -2.53 -9.40 -23.42
N PHE A 51 -3.42 -10.35 -23.08
CA PHE A 51 -4.60 -10.06 -22.28
C PHE A 51 -4.26 -9.86 -20.80
N ILE A 52 -3.28 -10.61 -20.28
CA ILE A 52 -2.74 -10.39 -18.92
C ILE A 52 -2.18 -8.96 -18.80
N GLY A 53 -1.38 -8.52 -19.78
CA GLY A 53 -0.85 -7.15 -19.81
C GLY A 53 -1.94 -6.09 -19.92
N LEU A 54 -3.01 -6.34 -20.68
CA LEU A 54 -4.16 -5.44 -20.73
C LEU A 54 -4.88 -5.36 -19.36
N LEU A 55 -5.07 -6.49 -18.69
CA LEU A 55 -5.67 -6.56 -17.35
C LEU A 55 -4.84 -5.79 -16.32
N GLU A 56 -3.53 -6.01 -16.29
CA GLU A 56 -2.62 -5.27 -15.41
C GLU A 56 -2.64 -3.77 -15.72
N GLY A 57 -2.66 -3.39 -17.00
CA GLY A 57 -2.77 -2.00 -17.42
C GLY A 57 -4.06 -1.33 -16.92
N ILE A 58 -5.20 -2.01 -17.03
CA ILE A 58 -6.49 -1.50 -16.53
C ILE A 58 -6.48 -1.40 -15.00
N ALA A 59 -5.90 -2.39 -14.32
CA ALA A 59 -5.79 -2.39 -12.86
C ALA A 59 -4.94 -1.21 -12.36
N GLU A 60 -3.76 -1.00 -12.96
CA GLU A 60 -2.85 0.09 -12.57
C GLU A 60 -3.43 1.47 -12.91
N ALA A 61 -4.09 1.60 -14.06
CA ALA A 61 -4.79 2.83 -14.42
C ALA A 61 -5.91 3.17 -13.43
N SER A 62 -6.72 2.17 -13.05
CA SER A 62 -7.81 2.33 -12.08
C SER A 62 -7.26 2.72 -10.70
N ALA A 63 -6.22 2.03 -10.24
CA ALA A 63 -5.55 2.33 -8.97
C ALA A 63 -4.96 3.75 -8.96
N SER A 64 -4.32 4.15 -10.06
CA SER A 64 -3.73 5.49 -10.21
C SER A 64 -4.78 6.59 -10.19
N ILE A 65 -5.90 6.40 -10.90
CA ILE A 65 -7.03 7.35 -10.88
C ILE A 65 -7.59 7.47 -9.47
N LEU A 66 -7.84 6.35 -8.79
CA LEU A 66 -8.36 6.35 -7.41
C LEU A 66 -7.39 7.02 -6.42
N LYS A 67 -6.08 6.82 -6.56
CA LYS A 67 -5.06 7.50 -5.74
C LYS A 67 -5.15 9.02 -5.91
N VAL A 68 -5.26 9.51 -7.14
CA VAL A 68 -5.38 10.95 -7.41
C VAL A 68 -6.70 11.51 -6.85
N LEU A 69 -7.82 10.83 -7.11
CA LEU A 69 -9.13 11.27 -6.64
C LEU A 69 -9.23 11.26 -5.11
N SER A 70 -8.75 10.20 -4.47
CA SER A 70 -8.74 10.08 -3.01
C SER A 70 -7.81 11.09 -2.35
N GLY A 71 -6.63 11.33 -2.93
CA GLY A 71 -5.70 12.37 -2.49
C GLY A 71 -6.33 13.76 -2.58
N TRP A 72 -6.90 14.12 -3.73
CA TRP A 72 -7.60 15.40 -3.90
C TRP A 72 -8.77 15.55 -2.91
N TYR A 73 -9.57 14.50 -2.73
CA TYR A 73 -10.69 14.51 -1.80
C TYR A 73 -10.22 14.69 -0.35
N SER A 74 -9.17 13.97 0.05
CA SER A 74 -8.54 14.09 1.38
C SER A 74 -8.00 15.51 1.62
N ASP A 75 -7.31 16.08 0.65
CA ASP A 75 -6.74 17.43 0.75
C ASP A 75 -7.82 18.51 0.85
N LYS A 76 -8.93 18.35 0.10
CA LYS A 76 -10.07 19.26 0.14
C LYS A 76 -10.76 19.25 1.50
N LEU A 77 -10.79 18.11 2.19
CA LEU A 77 -11.41 17.99 3.51
C LEU A 77 -10.62 18.69 4.62
N LYS A 78 -9.33 19.02 4.42
CA LYS A 78 -8.45 19.81 5.33
C LYS A 78 -8.48 19.40 6.82
N LYS A 79 -9.00 18.22 7.18
CA LYS A 79 -8.98 17.70 8.54
C LYS A 79 -7.63 17.04 8.80
N ARG A 80 -6.61 17.85 9.08
CA ARG A 80 -5.37 17.37 9.71
C ARG A 80 -5.69 17.02 11.16
N LYS A 81 -5.66 15.73 11.50
CA LYS A 81 -5.50 15.23 12.88
C LYS A 81 -4.07 14.79 13.05
#